data_AF-A0A0R3PIR5-F1
#
_entry.id   AF-A0A0R3PIR5-F1
#
_cell.length_a   1.000
_cell.length_b   1.000
_cell.length_c   1.000
_cell.angle_alpha   90.00
_cell.angle_beta   90.00
_cell.angle_gamma   90.00
#
_symmetry.space_group_name_H-M   'P 1'
#
loop_
_entity.id
_entity.type
_entity.pdbx_description
1 polymer ?
#
loop_
_entity_poly.entity_id
_entity_poly.type
_entity_poly.pdbx_seq_one_letter_code
_entity_poly.pdbx_strand_id
1 'polypeptide(L)'
;MKDLPDYVAKKYIPDISRRYIELERRIKVLESTLWALPREDRSLEEDRFEILTELLDKACQGFEIWDEHVERNIKYGHRVVLEARLLHLIESKFDIIEKICSEFDKLKGDQHGVNNEREFLRYEIRHCDLMFTEIHESFLKSYLEMEW
;
A
#
# COMPACT_ATOMS: atom_id res chain seq x y z
N MET A 1 -12.30 16.86 -6.02
CA MET A 1 -11.70 16.40 -7.29
C MET A 1 -12.70 15.64 -8.16
N LYS A 2 -13.48 14.69 -7.61
CA LYS A 2 -14.52 13.91 -8.32
C LYS A 2 -15.41 14.73 -9.25
N ASP A 3 -16.01 15.80 -8.75
CA ASP A 3 -16.99 16.61 -9.51
C ASP A 3 -16.35 17.75 -10.32
N LEU A 4 -15.02 17.82 -10.36
CA LEU A 4 -14.35 18.84 -11.14
C LEU A 4 -14.35 18.45 -12.62
N PRO A 5 -14.41 19.45 -13.53
CA PRO A 5 -14.23 19.18 -14.95
C PRO A 5 -12.89 18.50 -15.23
N ASP A 6 -12.90 17.55 -16.16
CA ASP A 6 -11.74 16.73 -16.50
C ASP A 6 -10.52 17.55 -16.95
N TYR A 7 -10.71 18.70 -17.59
CA TYR A 7 -9.59 19.59 -17.98
C TYR A 7 -8.84 20.18 -16.78
N VAL A 8 -9.50 20.27 -15.61
CA VAL A 8 -8.88 20.67 -14.34
C VAL A 8 -8.18 19.49 -13.70
N ALA A 9 -8.88 18.35 -13.58
CA ALA A 9 -8.37 17.16 -12.92
C ALA A 9 -7.16 16.55 -13.65
N LYS A 10 -7.16 16.56 -14.99
CA LYS A 10 -6.07 16.05 -15.82
C LYS A 10 -4.71 16.66 -15.49
N LYS A 11 -4.68 17.91 -15.00
CA LYS A 11 -3.43 18.60 -14.63
C LYS A 11 -2.70 17.93 -13.45
N TYR A 12 -3.41 17.15 -12.63
CA TYR A 12 -2.86 16.47 -11.47
C TYR A 12 -2.33 15.07 -11.76
N ILE A 13 -2.74 14.45 -12.87
CA ILE A 13 -2.30 13.10 -13.25
C ILE A 13 -0.77 12.98 -13.31
N PRO A 14 -0.01 13.91 -13.93
CA PRO A 14 1.44 13.81 -13.96
C PRO A 14 2.09 13.83 -12.56
N ASP A 15 1.52 14.58 -11.60
CA ASP A 15 2.04 14.61 -10.23
C ASP A 15 1.79 13.28 -9.52
N ILE A 16 0.59 12.72 -9.66
CA ILE A 16 0.23 11.43 -9.09
C ILE A 16 1.13 10.33 -9.66
N SER A 17 1.27 10.25 -10.99
CA SER A 17 2.14 9.26 -11.62
C SER A 17 3.59 9.37 -11.16
N ARG A 18 4.11 10.59 -10.99
CA ARG A 18 5.46 10.82 -10.45
C ARG A 18 5.63 10.21 -9.05
N ARG A 19 4.63 10.34 -8.19
CA ARG A 19 4.66 9.77 -6.82
C ARG A 19 4.59 8.25 -6.83
N TYR A 20 3.80 7.64 -7.71
CA TYR A 20 3.82 6.18 -7.88
C TYR A 20 5.20 5.67 -8.27
N ILE A 21 5.85 6.32 -9.25
CA ILE A 21 7.22 5.96 -9.67
C ILE A 21 8.21 6.11 -8.50
N GLU A 22 8.02 7.10 -7.63
CA GLU A 22 8.85 7.28 -6.44
C GLU A 22 8.63 6.15 -5.41
N LEU A 23 7.38 5.76 -5.16
CA LEU A 23 7.08 4.62 -4.29
C LEU A 23 7.59 3.30 -4.89
N GLU A 24 7.47 3.08 -6.19
CA GLU A 24 7.98 1.86 -6.85
C GLU A 24 9.49 1.70 -6.64
N ARG A 25 10.24 2.81 -6.63
CA ARG A 25 11.68 2.80 -6.30
C ARG A 25 11.94 2.44 -4.83
N ARG A 26 11.04 2.80 -3.91
CA ARG A 26 11.17 2.45 -2.48
C ARG A 26 11.05 0.95 -2.24
N ILE A 27 10.32 0.21 -3.08
CA ILE A 27 10.14 -1.25 -2.93
C ILE A 27 11.49 -1.95 -2.75
N LYS A 28 12.45 -1.72 -3.64
CA LYS A 28 13.78 -2.36 -3.57
C LYS A 28 14.54 -2.05 -2.29
N VAL A 29 14.36 -0.83 -1.76
CA VAL A 29 14.98 -0.42 -0.50
C VAL A 29 14.34 -1.15 0.67
N LEU A 30 13.01 -1.28 0.67
CA LEU A 30 12.26 -2.01 1.69
C LEU A 30 12.58 -3.50 1.68
N GLU A 31 12.59 -4.12 0.50
CA GLU A 31 13.00 -5.52 0.32
C GLU A 31 14.39 -5.74 0.91
N SER A 32 15.37 -4.92 0.50
CA SER A 32 16.74 -5.03 1.00
C SER A 32 16.82 -4.85 2.53
N THR A 33 16.04 -3.92 3.08
CA THR A 33 15.98 -3.66 4.52
C THR A 33 15.39 -4.84 5.28
N LEU A 34 14.27 -5.40 4.81
CA LEU A 34 13.64 -6.59 5.39
C LEU A 34 14.58 -7.78 5.37
N TRP A 35 15.22 -8.04 4.22
CA TRP A 35 16.12 -9.18 4.07
C TRP A 35 17.34 -9.12 4.99
N ALA A 36 17.78 -7.91 5.36
CA ALA A 36 18.88 -7.68 6.28
C ALA A 36 18.52 -7.87 7.77
N LEU A 37 17.25 -8.06 8.13
CA LEU A 37 16.83 -8.21 9.52
C LEU A 37 17.41 -9.49 10.16
N PRO A 38 17.95 -9.40 11.39
CA PRO A 38 18.47 -10.56 12.10
C PRO A 38 17.32 -11.50 12.48
N ARG A 39 17.40 -12.76 12.06
CA ARG A 39 16.40 -13.79 12.37
C ARG A 39 17.04 -15.16 12.47
N GLU A 40 16.59 -15.93 13.46
CA GLU A 40 16.96 -17.34 13.64
C GLU A 40 15.84 -18.24 13.10
N ASP A 41 16.18 -19.45 12.64
CA ASP A 41 15.19 -20.42 12.14
C ASP A 41 14.19 -20.79 13.25
N ARG A 42 12.90 -20.74 12.92
CA ARG A 42 11.74 -20.97 13.79
C ARG A 42 11.64 -20.01 14.97
N SER A 43 12.15 -18.79 14.81
CA SER A 43 12.08 -17.73 15.81
C SER A 43 10.85 -16.84 15.65
N LEU A 44 10.55 -16.04 16.68
CA LEU A 44 9.51 -15.01 16.61
C LEU A 44 9.90 -13.92 15.61
N GLU A 45 11.19 -13.66 15.45
CA GLU A 45 11.75 -12.73 14.49
C GLU A 45 11.54 -13.19 13.03
N GLU A 46 11.65 -14.50 12.77
CA GLU A 46 11.33 -15.05 11.44
C GLU A 46 9.86 -14.87 11.08
N ASP A 47 8.94 -15.20 11.99
CA ASP A 47 7.50 -15.03 11.78
C ASP A 47 7.11 -13.54 11.64
N ARG A 48 7.75 -12.62 12.36
CA ARG A 48 7.59 -11.17 12.12
C ARG A 48 8.08 -10.75 10.74
N PHE A 49 9.24 -11.25 10.31
CA PHE A 49 9.79 -11.00 8.99
C PHE A 49 8.84 -11.51 7.88
N GLU A 50 8.27 -12.69 8.04
CA GLU A 50 7.30 -13.25 7.09
C GLU A 50 6.07 -12.35 6.96
N ILE A 51 5.48 -11.92 8.08
CA ILE A 51 4.28 -11.06 8.06
C ILE A 51 4.60 -9.68 7.45
N LEU A 52 5.78 -9.10 7.74
CA LEU A 52 6.20 -7.84 7.12
C LEU A 52 6.39 -7.96 5.61
N THR A 53 6.93 -9.10 5.15
CA THR A 53 7.08 -9.39 3.73
C THR A 53 5.71 -9.56 3.07
N GLU A 54 4.78 -10.25 3.72
CA GLU A 54 3.39 -10.36 3.25
C GLU A 54 2.71 -8.99 3.15
N LEU A 55 2.94 -8.09 4.12
CA LEU A 55 2.41 -6.72 4.07
C LEU A 55 3.01 -5.92 2.90
N LEU A 56 4.31 -6.08 2.62
CA LEU A 56 4.95 -5.45 1.47
C LEU A 56 4.33 -5.94 0.17
N ASP A 57 4.23 -7.26 -0.02
CA ASP A 57 3.63 -7.88 -1.20
C ASP A 57 2.19 -7.40 -1.40
N LYS A 58 1.42 -7.32 -0.30
CA LYS A 58 0.05 -6.78 -0.34
C LYS A 58 0.00 -5.31 -0.73
N ALA A 59 0.85 -4.46 -0.18
CA ALA A 59 0.92 -3.07 -0.58
C ALA A 59 1.28 -2.94 -2.07
N CYS A 60 2.16 -3.81 -2.58
CA CYS A 60 2.59 -3.82 -3.98
C CYS A 60 1.46 -4.17 -4.97
N GLN A 61 0.42 -4.91 -4.56
CA GLN A 61 -0.78 -5.14 -5.39
C GLN A 61 -1.47 -3.82 -5.79
N GLY A 62 -1.28 -2.75 -5.02
CA GLY A 62 -1.77 -1.43 -5.37
C GLY A 62 -1.17 -0.86 -6.67
N PHE A 63 0.02 -1.27 -7.09
CA PHE A 63 0.57 -0.83 -8.38
C PHE A 63 -0.16 -1.49 -9.55
N GLU A 64 -0.57 -2.75 -9.44
CA GLU A 64 -1.36 -3.44 -10.47
C GLU A 64 -2.74 -2.79 -10.65
N ILE A 65 -3.37 -2.37 -9.55
CA ILE A 65 -4.65 -1.61 -9.59
C ILE A 65 -4.43 -0.24 -10.26
N TRP A 66 -3.31 0.41 -9.97
CA TRP A 66 -2.97 1.69 -10.61
C TRP A 66 -2.78 1.52 -12.12
N ASP A 67 -2.09 0.47 -12.56
CA ASP A 67 -1.94 0.15 -13.98
C ASP A 67 -3.31 -0.05 -14.67
N GLU A 68 -4.25 -0.76 -14.03
CA GLU A 68 -5.62 -0.90 -14.54
C GLU A 68 -6.31 0.47 -14.72
N HIS A 69 -6.17 1.38 -13.74
CA HIS A 69 -6.73 2.73 -13.84
C HIS A 69 -6.11 3.56 -14.98
N VAL A 70 -4.84 3.33 -15.28
CA VAL A 70 -4.14 4.00 -16.39
C VAL A 70 -4.68 3.51 -17.73
N GLU A 71 -4.90 2.20 -17.86
CA GLU A 71 -5.35 1.56 -19.10
C GLU A 71 -6.84 1.79 -19.38
N ARG A 72 -7.68 1.77 -18.34
CA ARG A 72 -9.14 1.86 -18.48
C ARG A 72 -9.60 3.30 -18.28
N ASN A 73 -9.92 3.93 -19.40
CA ASN A 73 -10.25 5.35 -19.54
C ASN A 73 -11.52 5.79 -18.77
N ILE A 74 -11.41 6.00 -17.45
CA ILE A 74 -12.43 6.64 -16.60
C ILE A 74 -12.23 8.16 -16.51
N LYS A 75 -13.26 8.89 -16.04
CA LYS A 75 -13.19 10.35 -15.81
C LYS A 75 -11.96 10.72 -14.98
N TYR A 76 -11.20 11.72 -15.43
CA TYR A 76 -9.97 12.13 -14.75
C TYR A 76 -10.22 12.60 -13.31
N GLY A 77 -11.34 13.27 -13.05
CA GLY A 77 -11.73 13.66 -11.69
C GLY A 77 -11.84 12.47 -10.73
N HIS A 78 -12.42 11.37 -11.19
CA HIS A 78 -12.58 10.15 -10.41
C HIS A 78 -11.25 9.42 -10.25
N ARG A 79 -10.51 9.28 -11.37
CA ARG A 79 -9.18 8.67 -11.41
C ARG A 79 -8.24 9.29 -10.38
N VAL A 80 -8.16 10.62 -10.35
CA VAL A 80 -7.35 11.36 -9.36
C VAL A 80 -7.70 10.98 -7.92
N VAL A 81 -9.00 10.84 -7.59
CA VAL A 81 -9.42 10.47 -6.24
C VAL A 81 -9.00 9.04 -5.90
N LEU A 82 -9.26 8.11 -6.81
CA LEU A 82 -8.95 6.69 -6.61
C LEU A 82 -7.45 6.47 -6.48
N GLU A 83 -6.67 7.01 -7.42
CA GLU A 83 -5.22 6.89 -7.42
C GLU A 83 -4.58 7.59 -6.22
N ALA A 84 -5.12 8.71 -5.72
CA ALA A 84 -4.61 9.35 -4.51
C ALA A 84 -4.90 8.53 -3.24
N ARG A 85 -6.09 7.91 -3.13
CA ARG A 85 -6.41 7.00 -2.02
C ARG A 85 -5.48 5.79 -2.01
N LEU A 86 -5.27 5.21 -3.18
CA LEU A 86 -4.40 4.05 -3.36
C LEU A 86 -2.93 4.40 -3.07
N LEU A 87 -2.45 5.55 -3.54
CA LEU A 87 -1.11 6.03 -3.26
C LEU A 87 -0.88 6.20 -1.75
N HIS A 88 -1.82 6.85 -1.07
CA HIS A 88 -1.76 7.04 0.38
C HIS A 88 -1.75 5.72 1.15
N LEU A 89 -2.55 4.74 0.70
CA LEU A 89 -2.56 3.41 1.29
C LEU A 89 -1.17 2.75 1.18
N ILE A 90 -0.60 2.71 -0.03
CA ILE A 90 0.72 2.11 -0.27
C ILE A 90 1.79 2.80 0.58
N GLU A 91 1.84 4.14 0.53
CA GLU A 91 2.79 4.95 1.30
C GLU A 91 2.68 4.66 2.80
N SER A 92 1.46 4.59 3.35
CA SER A 92 1.26 4.29 4.76
C SER A 92 1.80 2.91 5.17
N LYS A 93 1.70 1.90 4.30
CA LYS A 93 2.22 0.55 4.59
C LYS A 93 3.73 0.51 4.53
N PHE A 94 4.32 1.23 3.58
CA PHE A 94 5.77 1.35 3.48
C PHE A 94 6.33 2.02 4.74
N ASP A 95 5.69 3.10 5.21
CA ASP A 95 6.12 3.79 6.43
C ASP A 95 6.00 2.90 7.68
N ILE A 96 4.95 2.07 7.77
CA ILE A 96 4.80 1.07 8.84
C ILE A 96 5.97 0.07 8.81
N ILE A 97 6.28 -0.47 7.62
CA ILE A 97 7.36 -1.44 7.44
C ILE A 97 8.71 -0.82 7.83
N GLU A 98 9.02 0.39 7.33
CA GLU A 98 10.27 1.10 7.66
C GLU A 98 10.41 1.32 9.16
N LYS A 99 9.34 1.78 9.80
CA LYS A 99 9.33 2.02 11.24
C LYS A 99 9.61 0.74 12.02
N ILE A 100 8.90 -0.35 11.71
CA ILE A 100 9.10 -1.63 12.40
C ILE A 100 10.51 -2.17 12.16
N CYS A 101 11.02 -2.10 10.92
CA CYS A 101 12.39 -2.51 10.61
C CYS A 101 13.42 -1.70 11.42
N SER A 102 13.24 -0.38 11.56
CA SER A 102 14.15 0.48 12.33
C SER A 102 14.15 0.20 13.84
N GLU A 103 13.10 -0.46 14.32
CA GLU A 103 12.87 -0.77 15.74
C GLU A 103 12.86 -2.28 16.01
N PHE A 104 13.31 -3.10 15.05
CA PHE A 104 13.07 -4.54 15.04
C PHE A 104 13.60 -5.25 16.30
N ASP A 105 14.81 -4.89 16.72
CA ASP A 105 15.47 -5.46 17.90
C ASP A 105 14.85 -5.03 19.25
N LYS A 106 14.00 -3.99 19.28
CA LYS A 106 13.43 -3.48 20.53
C LYS A 106 12.50 -4.48 21.22
N LEU A 107 11.93 -5.41 20.47
CA LEU A 107 11.01 -6.44 20.98
C LEU A 107 11.71 -7.76 21.34
N LYS A 108 13.05 -7.81 21.27
CA LYS A 108 13.80 -9.03 21.58
C LYS A 108 13.53 -9.50 23.01
N GLY A 109 12.96 -10.69 23.15
CA GLY A 109 12.56 -11.25 24.44
C GLY A 109 11.23 -10.71 25.00
N ASP A 110 10.55 -9.78 24.32
CA ASP A 110 9.21 -9.31 24.68
C ASP A 110 8.13 -10.02 23.85
N GLN A 111 7.72 -11.19 24.32
CA GLN A 111 6.71 -12.01 23.65
C GLN A 111 5.34 -11.30 23.55
N HIS A 112 4.99 -10.45 24.52
CA HIS A 112 3.71 -9.75 24.50
C HIS A 112 3.73 -8.65 23.43
N GLY A 113 4.79 -7.86 23.38
CA GLY A 113 5.02 -6.85 22.35
C GLY A 113 5.01 -7.44 20.94
N VAL A 114 5.71 -8.57 20.75
CA VAL A 114 5.71 -9.28 19.45
C VAL A 114 4.30 -9.70 19.05
N ASN A 115 3.52 -10.31 19.93
CA ASN A 115 2.17 -10.76 19.60
C ASN A 115 1.24 -9.59 19.23
N ASN A 116 1.37 -8.44 19.92
CA ASN A 116 0.60 -7.25 19.58
C ASN A 116 0.99 -6.69 18.21
N GLU A 117 2.29 -6.64 17.90
CA GLU A 117 2.76 -6.18 16.58
C GLU A 117 2.27 -7.11 15.46
N ARG A 118 2.29 -8.43 15.67
CA ARG A 118 1.78 -9.41 14.70
C ARG A 118 0.30 -9.23 14.41
N GLU A 119 -0.52 -9.06 15.44
CA GLU A 119 -1.96 -8.82 15.26
C GLU A 119 -2.23 -7.48 14.55
N PHE A 120 -1.46 -6.45 14.89
CA PHE A 120 -1.50 -5.17 14.20
C PHE A 120 -1.13 -5.32 12.72
N LEU A 121 -0.02 -5.99 12.39
CA LEU A 121 0.39 -6.21 11.00
C LEU A 121 -0.65 -7.01 10.21
N ARG A 122 -1.21 -8.07 10.81
CA ARG A 122 -2.30 -8.84 10.19
C ARG A 122 -3.56 -8.00 9.97
N TYR A 123 -3.84 -7.06 10.87
CA TYR A 123 -4.91 -6.09 10.66
C TYR A 123 -4.60 -5.18 9.47
N GLU A 124 -3.37 -4.66 9.34
CA GLU A 124 -2.96 -3.80 8.23
C GLU A 124 -3.04 -4.51 6.86
N ILE A 125 -2.70 -5.81 6.82
CA ILE A 125 -2.88 -6.66 5.63
C ILE A 125 -4.36 -6.72 5.23
N ARG A 126 -5.25 -7.05 6.17
CA ARG A 126 -6.71 -7.10 5.91
C ARG A 126 -7.28 -5.73 5.54
N HIS A 127 -6.73 -4.66 6.12
CA HIS A 127 -7.11 -3.30 5.77
C HIS A 127 -6.75 -2.99 4.30
N CYS A 128 -5.63 -3.51 3.78
CA CYS A 128 -5.32 -3.38 2.35
C CYS A 128 -6.39 -4.06 1.49
N ASP A 129 -6.79 -5.29 1.81
CA ASP A 129 -7.83 -6.02 1.05
C ASP A 129 -9.17 -5.28 1.05
N LEU A 130 -9.57 -4.72 2.20
CA LEU A 130 -10.79 -3.90 2.30
C LEU A 130 -10.70 -2.67 1.40
N MET A 131 -9.59 -1.94 1.48
CA MET A 131 -9.40 -0.71 0.72
C MET A 131 -9.30 -0.97 -0.79
N PHE A 132 -8.62 -2.04 -1.20
CA PHE A 132 -8.58 -2.46 -2.61
C PHE A 132 -9.98 -2.80 -3.12
N THR A 133 -10.79 -3.50 -2.32
CA THR A 133 -12.18 -3.78 -2.66
C THR A 133 -12.99 -2.50 -2.85
N GLU A 134 -12.92 -1.56 -1.90
CA GLU A 134 -13.64 -0.27 -2.01
C GLU A 134 -13.20 0.56 -3.21
N ILE A 135 -11.89 0.61 -3.48
CA ILE A 135 -11.32 1.34 -4.61
C ILE A 135 -11.76 0.70 -5.93
N HIS A 136 -11.73 -0.64 -6.02
CA HIS A 136 -12.16 -1.36 -7.20
C HIS A 136 -13.67 -1.23 -7.46
N GLU A 137 -14.52 -1.31 -6.43
CA GLU A 137 -15.96 -1.06 -6.57
C GLU A 137 -16.22 0.36 -7.10
N SER A 138 -15.52 1.34 -6.55
CA SER A 138 -15.59 2.74 -6.96
C SER A 138 -15.13 2.97 -8.41
N PHE A 139 -14.07 2.26 -8.80
CA PHE A 139 -13.57 2.22 -10.17
C PHE A 139 -14.62 1.64 -11.12
N LEU A 140 -15.22 0.49 -10.79
CA LEU A 140 -16.26 -0.15 -11.59
C LEU A 140 -17.48 0.75 -11.75
N LYS A 141 -17.94 1.42 -10.69
CA LYS A 141 -19.02 2.41 -10.78
C LYS A 141 -18.67 3.53 -11.75
N SER A 142 -17.45 4.03 -11.68
CA SER A 142 -16.96 5.07 -12.61
C SER A 142 -16.86 4.59 -14.05
N TYR A 143 -16.42 3.35 -14.26
CA TYR A 143 -16.25 2.73 -15.58
C TYR A 143 -17.58 2.39 -16.25
N LEU A 144 -18.57 1.97 -15.46
CA LEU A 144 -19.93 1.62 -15.91
C LEU A 144 -20.90 2.81 -15.89
N GLU A 145 -20.40 4.02 -15.63
CA GLU A 145 -21.20 5.25 -15.52
C GLU A 145 -22.34 5.18 -14.49
N MET A 146 -22.13 4.39 -13.42
CA MET A 146 -23.06 4.27 -12.30
C MET A 146 -22.83 5.39 -11.28
N GLU A 147 -23.85 5.64 -10.45
CA GLU A 147 -23.74 6.58 -9.34
C GLU A 147 -22.70 6.10 -8.33
N TRP A 148 -21.83 7.03 -7.93
CA TRP A 148 -20.68 6.76 -7.07
C TRP A 148 -20.89 7.35 -5.67
#